data_AF-A0A1Q3V6W3-F1
#
_entry.id   AF-A0A1Q3V6W3-F1
#
_cell.length_a   1.000
_cell.length_b   1.000
_cell.length_c   1.000
_cell.angle_alpha   90.00
_cell.angle_beta   90.00
_cell.angle_gamma   90.00
#
_symmetry.space_group_name_H-M   'P 1'
#
loop_
_entity.id
_entity.type
_entity.pdbx_description
1 polymer ?
#
loop_
_entity_poly.entity_id
_entity_poly.type
_entity_poly.pdbx_seq_one_letter_code
_entity_poly.pdbx_strand_id
1 'polypeptide(L)'
;MSDYVNITCYRCGERFGLARDSHAHLRRSSQTFWCPNGHQQHYPLGPTEAERLQEQLDAERRRAQRAEQRIAQEQDRASHHKARAAAYKGQVTKIRKRVGAGICPCCNRSFANLARHMAGQHPDFTPDQ
;
A
#
# COMPACT_ATOMS: atom_id res chain seq x y z
N MET A 1 54.27 1.92 -20.42
CA MET A 1 54.15 1.08 -19.21
C MET A 1 52.92 0.22 -19.37
N SER A 2 53.07 -1.09 -19.41
CA SER A 2 51.92 -2.00 -19.50
C SER A 2 51.17 -1.99 -18.16
N ASP A 3 49.90 -1.59 -18.19
CA ASP A 3 49.05 -1.49 -17.01
C ASP A 3 48.30 -2.81 -16.79
N TYR A 4 48.54 -3.44 -15.64
CA TYR A 4 48.00 -4.74 -15.27
C TYR A 4 47.13 -4.64 -14.01
N VAL A 5 46.08 -5.45 -13.98
CA VAL A 5 45.22 -5.66 -12.81
C VAL A 5 45.51 -7.04 -12.25
N ASN A 6 45.77 -7.11 -10.94
CA ASN A 6 45.89 -8.38 -10.24
C ASN A 6 44.51 -8.99 -10.01
N ILE A 7 44.32 -10.22 -10.47
CA ILE A 7 43.11 -11.00 -10.25
C ILE A 7 43.47 -12.33 -9.58
N THR A 8 42.49 -12.94 -8.93
CA THR A 8 42.65 -14.23 -8.23
C THR A 8 41.79 -15.28 -8.90
N CYS A 9 42.32 -16.49 -9.10
CA CYS A 9 41.52 -17.60 -9.59
C CYS A 9 40.47 -18.02 -8.56
N TYR A 10 39.18 -18.06 -8.94
CA TYR A 10 38.10 -18.44 -8.01
C TYR A 10 38.22 -19.90 -7.51
N ARG A 11 38.93 -20.75 -8.26
CA ARG A 11 39.06 -22.19 -7.96
C ARG A 11 40.31 -22.53 -7.17
N CYS A 12 41.49 -22.09 -7.60
CA CYS A 12 42.76 -22.45 -6.96
C CYS A 12 43.42 -21.33 -6.15
N GLY A 13 42.88 -20.11 -6.17
CA GLY A 13 43.40 -18.99 -5.38
C GLY A 13 44.69 -18.34 -5.91
N GLU A 14 45.23 -18.81 -7.04
CA GLU A 14 46.44 -18.23 -7.64
C GLU A 14 46.22 -16.76 -8.04
N ARG A 15 47.20 -15.89 -7.77
CA ARG A 15 47.15 -14.46 -8.10
C ARG A 15 47.96 -14.20 -9.35
N PHE A 16 47.34 -13.59 -10.35
CA PHE A 16 48.01 -13.32 -11.63
C PHE A 16 47.55 -12.00 -12.24
N GLY A 17 48.42 -11.43 -13.08
CA GLY A 17 48.17 -10.16 -13.76
C GLY A 17 47.43 -10.36 -15.07
N LEU A 18 46.45 -9.49 -15.33
CA LEU A 18 45.78 -9.38 -16.62
C LEU A 18 45.86 -7.94 -17.12
N ALA A 19 46.06 -7.73 -18.42
CA ALA A 19 46.09 -6.38 -18.98
C ALA A 19 44.76 -5.66 -18.69
N ARG A 20 44.82 -4.38 -18.29
CA ARG A 20 43.64 -3.62 -17.83
C ARG A 20 42.50 -3.65 -18.85
N ASP A 21 42.82 -3.45 -20.12
CA ASP A 21 41.82 -3.42 -21.20
C ASP A 21 41.16 -4.78 -21.41
N SER A 22 41.95 -5.85 -21.35
CA SER A 22 41.43 -7.22 -21.41
C SER A 22 40.51 -7.51 -20.22
N HIS A 23 40.86 -7.07 -19.01
CA HIS A 23 40.04 -7.29 -17.82
C HIS A 23 38.70 -6.56 -17.96
N ALA A 24 38.73 -5.31 -18.42
CA ALA A 24 37.52 -4.54 -18.69
C ALA A 24 36.64 -5.18 -19.78
N HIS A 25 37.26 -5.72 -20.84
CA HIS A 25 36.56 -6.45 -21.91
C HIS A 25 35.91 -7.74 -21.41
N LEU A 26 36.63 -8.56 -20.64
CA LEU A 26 36.11 -9.82 -20.08
C LEU A 26 34.92 -9.57 -19.15
N ARG A 27 34.94 -8.49 -18.36
CA ARG A 27 33.80 -8.11 -17.48
C ARG A 27 32.55 -7.68 -18.24
N ARG A 28 32.69 -7.13 -19.45
CA ARG A 28 31.55 -6.70 -20.28
C ARG A 28 31.03 -7.81 -21.20
N SER A 29 31.91 -8.71 -21.63
CA SER A 29 31.59 -9.74 -22.62
C SER A 29 31.33 -11.11 -22.01
N SER A 30 31.72 -11.35 -20.74
CA SER A 30 31.71 -12.68 -20.09
C SER A 30 32.38 -13.77 -20.92
N GLN A 31 33.37 -13.38 -21.72
CA GLN A 31 34.21 -14.35 -22.37
C GLN A 31 34.97 -15.17 -21.32
N THR A 32 35.20 -16.42 -21.69
CA THR A 32 35.95 -17.36 -20.87
C THR A 32 37.43 -17.04 -20.94
N PHE A 33 38.11 -17.13 -19.80
CA PHE A 33 39.56 -16.99 -19.67
C PHE A 33 40.11 -18.04 -18.70
N TRP A 34 41.43 -18.23 -18.70
CA TRP A 34 42.09 -19.28 -17.92
C TRP A 34 43.12 -18.68 -16.96
N CYS A 35 43.24 -19.27 -15.76
CA CYS A 35 44.37 -18.98 -14.89
C CYS A 35 45.64 -19.71 -15.37
N PRO A 36 46.84 -19.34 -14.88
CA PRO A 36 48.09 -20.03 -15.23
C PRO A 36 48.08 -21.55 -14.97
N ASN A 37 47.32 -21.98 -13.95
CA ASN A 37 47.14 -23.39 -13.59
C ASN A 37 46.05 -24.10 -14.42
N GLY A 38 45.50 -23.47 -15.47
CA GLY A 38 44.56 -24.10 -16.40
C GLY A 38 43.07 -24.08 -16.02
N HIS A 39 42.67 -23.46 -14.90
CA HIS A 39 41.26 -23.37 -14.53
C HIS A 39 40.50 -22.34 -15.35
N GLN A 40 39.39 -22.78 -15.95
CA GLN A 40 38.46 -21.98 -16.73
C GLN A 40 37.61 -21.06 -15.84
N GLN A 41 37.48 -19.80 -16.23
CA GLN A 41 36.75 -18.75 -15.49
C GLN A 41 36.01 -17.81 -16.45
N HIS A 42 34.93 -17.20 -15.99
CA HIS A 42 34.24 -16.11 -16.69
C HIS A 42 33.61 -15.18 -15.65
N TYR A 43 33.28 -13.95 -16.05
CA TYR A 43 32.54 -13.02 -15.19
C TYR A 43 31.04 -13.14 -15.50
N PRO A 44 30.14 -13.38 -14.53
CA PRO A 44 28.72 -13.52 -14.80
C PRO A 44 28.14 -12.23 -15.41
N LEU A 45 27.27 -12.37 -16.42
CA LEU A 45 26.50 -11.26 -17.01
C LEU A 45 25.16 -11.09 -16.30
N GLY A 46 24.89 -9.84 -15.89
CA GLY A 46 23.62 -9.47 -15.28
C GLY A 46 23.54 -9.80 -13.80
N PRO A 47 22.36 -9.57 -13.21
CA PRO A 47 22.16 -9.73 -11.77
C PRO A 47 22.26 -11.20 -11.38
N THR A 48 22.95 -11.43 -10.27
CA THR A 48 23.02 -12.70 -9.58
C THR A 48 21.63 -13.18 -9.16
N GLU A 49 21.48 -14.48 -8.92
CA GLU A 49 20.24 -15.03 -8.37
C GLU A 49 19.85 -14.34 -7.06
N ALA A 50 20.83 -14.05 -6.20
CA ALA A 50 20.60 -13.33 -4.95
C ALA A 50 20.02 -11.92 -5.18
N GLU A 51 20.56 -11.16 -6.14
CA GLU A 51 20.04 -9.83 -6.50
C GLU A 51 18.62 -9.92 -7.08
N ARG A 52 18.34 -10.92 -7.93
CA ARG A 52 16.99 -11.15 -8.47
C ARG A 52 15.98 -11.50 -7.39
N LEU A 53 16.35 -12.39 -6.47
CA LEU A 53 15.49 -12.78 -5.34
C LEU A 53 15.25 -11.60 -4.40
N GLN A 54 16.27 -10.77 -4.15
CA GLN A 54 16.11 -9.56 -3.35
C GLN A 54 15.15 -8.56 -4.01
N GLU A 55 15.28 -8.36 -5.32
CA GLU A 55 14.36 -7.49 -6.08
C GLU A 55 12.91 -7.99 -6.03
N GLN A 56 12.70 -9.31 -6.18
CA GLN A 56 11.39 -9.94 -6.05
C GLN A 56 10.81 -9.77 -4.64
N LEU A 57 11.62 -10.02 -3.61
CA LEU A 57 11.21 -9.85 -2.21
C LEU A 57 10.78 -8.41 -1.93
N ASP A 58 11.55 -7.44 -2.42
CA ASP A 58 11.22 -6.02 -2.23
C ASP A 58 9.97 -5.62 -3.04
N ALA A 59 9.76 -6.19 -4.22
CA ALA A 59 8.54 -5.98 -5.01
C ALA A 59 7.30 -6.52 -4.27
N GLU A 60 7.37 -7.72 -3.72
CA GLU A 60 6.28 -8.34 -2.95
C GLU A 60 6.02 -7.60 -1.64
N ARG A 61 7.06 -7.17 -0.91
CA ARG A 61 6.90 -6.31 0.27
C ARG A 61 6.17 -5.03 -0.05
N ARG A 62 6.54 -4.34 -1.13
CA ARG A 62 5.85 -3.14 -1.60
C ARG A 62 4.39 -3.43 -1.98
N ARG A 63 4.12 -4.60 -2.57
CA ARG A 63 2.75 -5.03 -2.93
C ARG A 63 1.90 -5.27 -1.69
N ALA A 64 2.43 -6.00 -0.70
CA ALA A 64 1.75 -6.29 0.55
C ALA A 64 1.43 -5.00 1.32
N GLN A 65 2.42 -4.10 1.45
CA GLN A 65 2.23 -2.81 2.11
C GLN A 65 1.13 -1.97 1.44
N ARG A 66 1.08 -1.92 0.10
CA ARG A 66 0.01 -1.23 -0.62
C ARG A 66 -1.36 -1.87 -0.38
N ALA A 67 -1.42 -3.21 -0.33
CA ALA A 67 -2.67 -3.91 -0.07
C ALA A 67 -3.19 -3.60 1.35
N GLU A 68 -2.32 -3.64 2.36
CA GLU A 68 -2.63 -3.29 3.75
C GLU A 68 -3.12 -1.84 3.87
N GLN A 69 -2.41 -0.90 3.23
CA GLN A 69 -2.82 0.52 3.22
C GLN A 69 -4.20 0.71 2.60
N ARG A 70 -4.52 0.01 1.51
CA ARG A 70 -5.85 0.06 0.89
C ARG A 70 -6.92 -0.49 1.84
N ILE A 71 -6.65 -1.61 2.50
CA ILE A 71 -7.59 -2.19 3.48
C ILE A 71 -7.86 -1.20 4.62
N ALA A 72 -6.80 -0.60 5.18
CA ALA A 72 -6.93 0.38 6.25
C ALA A 72 -7.74 1.61 5.82
N GLN A 73 -7.50 2.14 4.61
CA GLN A 73 -8.25 3.27 4.07
C GLN A 73 -9.73 2.95 3.86
N GLU A 74 -10.05 1.76 3.34
CA GLU A 74 -11.45 1.36 3.14
C GLU A 74 -12.17 1.12 4.46
N GLN A 75 -11.48 0.58 5.47
CA GLN A 75 -12.04 0.45 6.83
C GLN A 75 -12.32 1.81 7.47
N ASP A 76 -11.39 2.75 7.36
CA ASP A 76 -11.54 4.11 7.86
C ASP A 76 -12.72 4.83 7.17
N ARG A 77 -12.79 4.76 5.84
CA ARG A 77 -13.92 5.26 5.05
C ARG A 77 -15.24 4.66 5.52
N ALA A 78 -15.31 3.34 5.63
CA ALA A 78 -16.51 2.65 6.08
C ALA A 78 -16.94 3.07 7.48
N SER A 79 -15.98 3.25 8.40
CA SER A 79 -16.23 3.76 9.75
C SER A 79 -16.79 5.18 9.72
N HIS A 80 -16.16 6.07 8.96
CA HIS A 80 -16.63 7.45 8.79
C HIS A 80 -18.03 7.52 8.18
N HIS A 81 -18.32 6.72 7.16
CA HIS A 81 -19.65 6.67 6.55
C HIS A 81 -20.70 6.17 7.54
N LYS A 82 -20.40 5.13 8.33
CA LYS A 82 -21.30 4.63 9.38
C LYS A 82 -21.56 5.69 10.44
N ALA A 83 -20.53 6.36 10.94
CA ALA A 83 -20.65 7.42 11.93
C ALA A 83 -21.50 8.59 11.41
N ARG A 84 -21.28 9.02 10.16
CA ARG A 84 -22.10 10.05 9.50
C ARG A 84 -23.55 9.63 9.37
N ALA A 85 -23.81 8.41 8.89
CA ALA A 85 -25.16 7.89 8.74
C ALA A 85 -25.91 7.85 10.09
N ALA A 86 -25.24 7.42 11.15
CA ALA A 86 -25.80 7.42 12.50
C ALA A 86 -26.13 8.85 12.99
N ALA A 87 -25.22 9.82 12.77
CA ALA A 87 -25.45 11.21 13.13
C ALA A 87 -26.64 11.82 12.37
N TYR A 88 -26.72 11.62 11.06
CA TYR A 88 -27.87 12.07 10.25
C TYR A 88 -29.17 11.42 10.71
N LYS A 89 -29.18 10.11 10.93
CA LYS A 89 -30.35 9.39 11.46
C LYS A 89 -30.79 9.98 12.79
N GLY A 90 -29.86 10.28 13.70
CA GLY A 90 -30.15 10.91 14.99
C GLY A 90 -30.79 12.29 14.84
N GLN A 91 -30.27 13.14 13.95
CA GLN A 91 -30.85 14.46 13.68
C GLN A 91 -32.25 14.37 13.08
N VAL A 92 -32.45 13.50 12.09
CA VAL A 92 -33.76 13.26 11.47
C VAL A 92 -34.76 12.77 12.52
N THR A 93 -34.37 11.78 13.32
CA THR A 93 -35.20 11.24 14.41
C THR A 93 -35.61 12.34 15.40
N LYS A 94 -34.66 13.19 15.80
CA LYS A 94 -34.93 14.31 16.71
C LYS A 94 -35.91 15.31 16.12
N ILE A 95 -35.77 15.66 14.84
CA ILE A 95 -36.69 16.56 14.14
C ILE A 95 -38.08 15.92 14.06
N ARG A 96 -38.17 14.65 13.67
CA ARG A 96 -39.43 13.91 13.59
C ARG A 96 -40.15 13.83 14.93
N LYS A 97 -39.41 13.55 16.02
CA LYS A 97 -39.95 13.59 17.40
C LYS A 97 -40.55 14.95 17.74
N ARG A 98 -39.85 16.04 17.41
CA ARG A 98 -40.33 17.40 17.67
C ARG A 98 -41.57 17.74 16.84
N VAL A 99 -41.54 17.48 15.54
CA VAL A 99 -42.66 17.77 14.63
C VAL A 99 -43.90 16.94 15.02
N GLY A 100 -43.72 15.65 15.35
CA GLY A 100 -44.80 14.79 15.84
C GLY A 100 -45.44 15.31 17.13
N ALA A 101 -44.67 15.94 18.01
CA ALA A 101 -45.18 16.61 19.21
C ALA A 101 -45.74 18.02 18.96
N GLY A 102 -45.73 18.52 17.71
CA GLY A 102 -46.13 19.87 17.37
C GLY A 102 -45.14 20.97 17.77
N ILE A 103 -43.86 20.63 17.93
CA ILE A 103 -42.80 21.54 18.39
C ILE A 103 -41.92 21.97 17.20
N CYS A 104 -41.66 23.27 17.08
CA CYS A 104 -40.74 23.82 16.08
C CYS A 104 -39.31 23.29 16.27
N PRO A 105 -38.67 22.68 15.25
CA PRO A 105 -37.30 22.20 15.37
C PRO A 105 -36.28 23.34 15.54
N CYS A 106 -36.59 24.55 15.05
CA CYS A 106 -35.67 25.69 15.04
C CYS A 106 -35.67 26.48 16.37
N CYS A 107 -36.86 26.76 16.94
CA CYS A 107 -36.98 27.67 18.09
C CYS A 107 -37.73 27.08 19.29
N ASN A 108 -38.06 25.79 19.28
CA ASN A 108 -38.72 25.06 20.37
C ASN A 108 -40.11 25.59 20.78
N ARG A 109 -40.72 26.46 19.96
CA ARG A 109 -42.12 26.90 20.16
C ARG A 109 -43.08 25.74 19.87
N SER A 110 -44.15 25.65 20.65
CA SER A 110 -45.18 24.63 20.49
C SER A 110 -46.39 25.18 19.74
N PHE A 111 -46.93 24.41 18.80
CA PHE A 111 -48.10 24.75 18.00
C PHE A 111 -49.24 23.79 18.32
N ALA A 112 -50.22 24.26 19.10
CA ALA A 112 -51.33 23.42 19.59
C ALA A 112 -52.15 22.77 18.46
N ASN A 113 -52.32 23.47 17.33
CA ASN A 113 -53.05 22.92 16.18
C ASN A 113 -52.29 21.77 15.50
N LEU A 114 -50.96 21.88 15.38
CA LEU A 114 -50.15 20.81 14.82
C LEU A 114 -50.11 19.60 15.76
N ALA A 115 -49.94 19.82 17.07
CA ALA A 115 -49.96 18.74 18.06
C ALA A 115 -51.30 17.98 18.03
N ARG A 116 -52.44 18.69 17.99
CA ARG A 116 -53.77 18.07 17.89
C ARG A 116 -53.96 17.35 16.55
N HIS A 117 -53.48 17.93 15.46
CA HIS A 117 -53.52 17.30 14.15
C HIS A 117 -52.74 15.98 14.13
N MET A 118 -51.50 15.96 14.63
CA MET A 118 -50.69 14.74 14.71
C MET A 118 -51.36 13.69 15.59
N ALA A 119 -51.88 14.07 16.77
CA ALA A 119 -52.55 13.13 17.67
C ALA A 119 -53.85 12.53 17.09
N GLY A 120 -54.60 13.30 16.29
CA GLY A 120 -55.87 12.85 15.70
C GLY A 120 -55.70 12.10 14.38
N GLN A 121 -54.90 12.66 13.46
CA GLN A 121 -54.76 12.15 12.08
C GLN A 121 -53.58 11.18 11.92
N HIS A 122 -52.61 11.23 12.83
CA HIS A 122 -51.40 10.40 12.80
C HIS A 122 -51.12 9.73 14.16
N PRO A 123 -52.09 9.00 14.76
CA PRO A 123 -51.93 8.39 16.08
C PRO A 123 -50.80 7.35 16.12
N ASP A 124 -50.52 6.68 15.00
CA ASP A 124 -49.48 5.66 14.88
C ASP A 124 -48.11 6.21 14.40
N PHE A 125 -47.94 7.53 14.35
CA PHE A 125 -46.69 8.13 13.90
C PHE A 125 -45.53 7.73 14.80
N THR A 126 -44.60 6.94 14.25
CA THR A 126 -43.36 6.56 14.91
C THR A 126 -42.18 7.35 14.30
N PRO A 127 -41.38 8.06 15.12
CA PRO A 127 -40.26 8.86 14.62
C PRO A 127 -39.11 8.06 14.00
N ASP A 128 -39.07 6.75 14.27
CA ASP A 128 -37.96 5.85 13.96
C ASP A 128 -38.18 5.01 12.67
N GLN A 129 -39.35 5.13 12.02
CA GLN A 129 -39.66 4.55 10.69
C GLN A 129 -39.13 5.42 9.55
#